data_AF-A0A838EVV5-F1
#
_entry.id   AF-A0A838EVV5-F1
#
_cell.length_a   1.000
_cell.length_b   1.000
_cell.length_c   1.000
_cell.angle_alpha   90.00
_cell.angle_beta   90.00
_cell.angle_gamma   90.00
#
_symmetry.space_group_name_H-M   'P 1'
#
loop_
_entity.id
_entity.type
_entity.pdbx_description
1 polymer ?
#
loop_
_entity_poly.entity_id
_entity_poly.type
_entity_poly.pdbx_seq_one_letter_code
_entity_poly.pdbx_strand_id
1 'polypeptide(L)'
;MQKSARLDRDGALKIEGETFAQCALTKTAECLTQVFLGDQYLKKVSKKITKEAKPTQFAAVLGAGIMGGGIAYQSSSMGVG
;
A
#
# COMPACT_ATOMS: atom_id res chain seq x y z
N MET A 1 -15.60 -18.46 -6.24
CA MET A 1 -15.58 -18.55 -7.71
C MET A 1 -15.91 -19.94 -8.25
N GLN A 2 -15.21 -21.02 -7.87
CA GLN A 2 -15.52 -22.36 -8.42
C GLN A 2 -16.95 -22.83 -8.12
N LYS A 3 -17.50 -22.51 -6.93
CA LYS A 3 -18.86 -22.85 -6.51
C LYS A 3 -19.97 -22.04 -7.23
N SER A 4 -19.64 -20.88 -7.79
CA SER A 4 -20.59 -20.01 -8.48
C SER A 4 -20.52 -20.13 -10.01
N ALA A 5 -19.57 -20.91 -10.55
CA ALA A 5 -19.28 -20.98 -11.98
C ALA A 5 -20.42 -21.52 -12.86
N ARG A 6 -21.39 -22.24 -12.29
CA ARG A 6 -22.55 -22.81 -13.00
C ARG A 6 -23.88 -22.16 -12.62
N LEU A 7 -23.85 -21.09 -11.82
CA LEU A 7 -25.04 -20.38 -11.38
C LEU A 7 -25.32 -19.17 -12.27
N ASP A 8 -26.58 -18.75 -12.29
CA ASP A 8 -26.94 -17.44 -12.80
C ASP A 8 -26.39 -16.34 -11.87
N ARG A 9 -26.49 -15.07 -12.31
CA ARG A 9 -25.94 -13.93 -11.57
C ARG A 9 -26.46 -13.87 -10.14
N ASP A 10 -27.77 -14.07 -9.95
CA ASP A 10 -28.39 -13.89 -8.65
C ASP A 10 -28.01 -15.03 -7.68
N GLY A 11 -27.85 -16.26 -8.18
CA GLY A 11 -27.26 -17.36 -7.42
C GLY A 11 -25.77 -17.15 -7.10
N ALA A 12 -25.00 -16.59 -8.03
CA ALA A 12 -23.59 -16.29 -7.84
C ALA A 12 -23.34 -15.19 -6.79
N LEU A 13 -24.17 -14.14 -6.78
CA LEU A 13 -24.09 -13.03 -5.82
C LEU A 13 -24.38 -13.48 -4.39
N LYS A 14 -25.29 -14.44 -4.19
CA LYS A 14 -25.54 -15.02 -2.85
C LYS A 14 -24.29 -15.70 -2.30
N ILE A 15 -23.64 -16.54 -3.11
CA ILE A 15 -22.40 -17.23 -2.71
C ILE A 15 -21.26 -16.23 -2.47
N GLU A 16 -21.16 -15.20 -3.30
CA GLU A 16 -20.16 -14.14 -3.12
C GLU A 16 -20.37 -13.39 -1.80
N GLY A 17 -21.60 -12.96 -1.50
CA GLY A 17 -21.93 -12.26 -0.25
C GLY A 17 -21.64 -13.10 0.99
N GLU A 18 -22.02 -14.37 0.99
CA GLU A 18 -21.73 -15.31 2.08
C GLU A 18 -20.22 -15.50 2.28
N THR A 19 -19.49 -15.72 1.19
CA THR A 19 -18.03 -15.93 1.25
C THR A 19 -17.31 -14.66 1.69
N PHE A 20 -17.75 -13.50 1.20
CA PHE A 20 -17.20 -12.21 1.58
C PHE A 20 -17.39 -11.95 3.09
N ALA A 21 -18.60 -12.21 3.61
CA ALA A 21 -18.87 -12.08 5.04
C ALA A 21 -17.97 -12.99 5.88
N GLN A 22 -17.77 -14.24 5.45
CA GLN A 22 -16.85 -15.17 6.12
C GLN A 22 -15.41 -14.63 6.11
N CYS A 23 -14.92 -14.14 4.98
CA CYS A 23 -13.57 -13.58 4.86
C CYS A 23 -13.39 -12.32 5.72
N ALA A 24 -14.39 -11.42 5.72
CA ALA A 24 -14.33 -10.14 6.44
C ALA A 24 -14.24 -10.32 7.97
N LEU A 25 -14.76 -11.42 8.51
CA LEU A 25 -14.73 -11.73 9.94
C LEU A 25 -13.45 -12.46 10.38
N THR A 26 -12.56 -12.80 9.44
CA THR A 26 -11.31 -13.48 9.80
C THR A 26 -10.35 -12.53 10.52
N LYS A 27 -9.54 -13.09 11.43
CA LYS A 27 -8.50 -12.31 12.10
C LYS A 27 -7.48 -11.73 11.11
N THR A 28 -7.18 -12.45 10.04
CA THR A 28 -6.31 -11.98 8.96
C THR A 28 -6.89 -10.74 8.27
N ALA A 29 -8.18 -10.72 7.95
CA ALA A 29 -8.82 -9.55 7.35
C ALA A 29 -8.80 -8.34 8.29
N GLU A 30 -9.03 -8.55 9.60
CA GLU A 30 -8.91 -7.49 10.61
C GLU A 30 -7.48 -6.91 10.65
N CYS A 31 -6.46 -7.77 10.72
CA CYS A 31 -5.05 -7.33 10.75
C CYS A 31 -4.66 -6.59 9.46
N LEU A 32 -5.07 -7.07 8.29
CA LEU A 32 -4.79 -6.39 7.02
C LEU A 32 -5.50 -5.03 6.93
N THR A 33 -6.73 -4.95 7.44
CA THR A 33 -7.48 -3.68 7.55
C THR A 33 -6.75 -2.72 8.49
N GLN A 34 -6.22 -3.19 9.62
CA GLN A 34 -5.44 -2.37 10.54
C GLN A 34 -4.15 -1.85 9.90
N VAL A 35 -3.42 -2.68 9.15
CA VAL A 35 -2.23 -2.25 8.39
C VAL A 35 -2.59 -1.17 7.38
N PHE A 36 -3.69 -1.35 6.64
CA PHE A 36 -4.18 -0.35 5.69
C PHE A 36 -4.52 0.98 6.36
N LEU A 37 -5.24 0.96 7.49
CA LEU A 37 -5.55 2.16 8.25
C LEU A 37 -4.30 2.85 8.80
N GLY A 38 -3.31 2.06 9.26
CA GLY A 38 -2.01 2.56 9.70
C GLY A 38 -1.25 3.29 8.59
N ASP A 39 -1.17 2.70 7.41
CA ASP A 39 -0.55 3.32 6.23
C ASP A 39 -1.26 4.63 5.83
N GLN A 40 -2.59 4.63 5.81
CA GLN A 40 -3.39 5.83 5.52
C GLN A 40 -3.19 6.94 6.55
N TYR A 41 -3.06 6.59 7.84
CA TYR A 41 -2.74 7.54 8.90
C TYR A 41 -1.34 8.13 8.72
N LEU A 42 -0.32 7.29 8.51
CA LEU A 42 1.06 7.72 8.30
C LEU A 42 1.20 8.63 7.07
N LYS A 43 0.51 8.31 5.97
CA LYS A 43 0.47 9.18 4.78
C LYS A 43 -0.13 10.55 5.09
N LYS A 44 -1.23 10.62 5.87
CA LYS A 44 -1.84 11.89 6.28
C LYS A 44 -0.91 12.71 7.17
N VAL A 45 -0.26 12.08 8.15
CA VAL A 45 0.70 12.75 9.04
C VAL A 45 1.90 13.26 8.25
N SER A 46 2.47 12.42 7.38
CA SER A 46 3.61 12.77 6.53
C SER A 46 3.28 13.98 5.65
N LYS A 47 2.12 13.98 4.98
CA LYS A 47 1.66 15.13 4.16
C LYS A 47 1.52 16.41 4.96
N LYS A 48 1.11 16.35 6.23
CA LYS A 48 1.02 17.54 7.10
C LYS A 48 2.40 18.07 7.44
N ILE A 49 3.33 17.19 7.83
CA ILE A 49 4.71 17.55 8.18
C ILE A 49 5.43 18.15 6.96
N THR A 50 5.26 17.53 5.79
CA THR A 50 5.96 17.96 4.57
C THR A 50 5.26 19.11 3.84
N LYS A 51 4.14 19.65 4.37
CA LYS A 51 3.35 20.69 3.69
C LYS A 51 4.15 21.97 3.43
N GLU A 52 5.01 22.33 4.37
CA GLU A 52 5.89 23.52 4.28
C GLU A 52 7.35 23.14 3.99
N ALA A 53 7.62 21.85 3.78
CA ALA A 53 8.95 21.39 3.44
C ALA A 53 9.31 21.83 2.02
N LYS A 54 10.52 22.36 1.85
CA LYS A 54 11.04 22.71 0.53
C LYS A 54 11.29 21.42 -0.27
N PRO A 55 10.95 21.38 -1.56
CA PRO A 55 11.25 20.23 -2.40
C PRO A 55 12.77 20.08 -2.54
N THR A 56 13.26 18.85 -2.38
CA THR A 56 14.67 18.53 -2.61
C THR A 56 14.92 18.46 -4.11
N GLN A 57 15.65 19.45 -4.64
CA GLN A 57 16.06 19.48 -6.05
C GLN A 57 17.40 18.77 -6.30
N PHE A 58 18.25 18.74 -5.26
CA PHE A 58 19.56 18.11 -5.31
C PHE A 58 19.80 17.29 -4.05
N ALA A 59 20.31 16.08 -4.21
CA ALA A 59 20.69 15.19 -3.12
C ALA A 59 22.13 14.69 -3.31
N ALA A 60 22.88 14.58 -2.22
CA ALA A 60 24.24 14.02 -2.22
C ALA A 60 24.34 12.88 -1.21
N VAL A 61 25.08 11.84 -1.58
CA VAL A 61 25.34 10.69 -0.71
C VAL A 61 26.83 10.62 -0.41
N LEU A 62 27.19 10.68 0.88
CA LEU A 62 28.56 10.52 1.34
C LEU A 62 28.86 9.02 1.55
N GLY A 63 29.44 8.40 0.54
CA GLY A 63 29.85 6.98 0.56
C GLY A 63 29.33 6.21 -0.66
N ALA A 64 30.22 5.47 -1.31
CA ALA A 64 29.95 4.78 -2.58
C ALA A 64 30.05 3.24 -2.43
N GLY A 65 29.28 2.69 -1.48
CA GLY A 65 29.11 1.24 -1.30
C GLY A 65 27.71 0.77 -1.73
N ILE A 66 27.37 -0.50 -1.48
CA ILE A 66 26.07 -1.09 -1.87
C ILE A 66 24.88 -0.24 -1.39
N MET A 67 24.91 0.23 -0.14
CA MET A 67 23.86 1.13 0.38
C MET A 67 23.90 2.52 -0.26
N GLY A 68 25.08 3.09 -0.46
CA GLY A 68 25.22 4.43 -1.05
C GLY A 68 24.77 4.48 -2.51
N GLY A 69 25.11 3.45 -3.29
CA GLY A 69 24.62 3.26 -4.65
C GLY A 69 23.11 3.05 -4.70
N GLY A 70 22.53 2.30 -3.75
CA GLY A 70 21.08 2.13 -3.65
C GLY A 70 20.33 3.43 -3.34
N ILE A 71 20.85 4.25 -2.42
CA ILE A 71 20.26 5.57 -2.10
C ILE A 71 20.37 6.51 -3.30
N ALA A 72 21.53 6.58 -3.94
CA ALA A 72 21.72 7.39 -5.14
C ALA A 72 20.77 6.96 -6.27
N TYR A 73 20.67 5.66 -6.53
CA TYR A 73 19.75 5.10 -7.52
C TYR A 73 18.28 5.43 -7.22
N GLN A 74 17.84 5.24 -5.96
CA GLN A 74 16.46 5.55 -5.57
C GLN A 74 16.18 7.05 -5.66
N SER A 75 17.12 7.92 -5.28
CA SER A 75 17.00 9.36 -5.42
C SER A 75 16.83 9.76 -6.89
N SER A 76 17.72 9.30 -7.76
CA SER A 76 17.68 9.66 -9.18
C SER A 76 16.45 9.08 -9.91
N SER A 77 16.05 7.84 -9.60
CA SER A 77 14.84 7.23 -10.19
C SER A 77 13.54 7.93 -9.78
N MET A 78 13.54 8.58 -8.61
CA MET A 78 12.43 9.42 -8.15
C MET A 78 12.54 10.88 -8.62
N GLY A 79 13.50 11.20 -9.48
CA GLY A 79 13.67 12.51 -10.11
C GLY A 79 14.48 13.53 -9.30
N VAL A 80 15.21 13.09 -8.27
CA VAL A 80 16.09 13.94 -7.46
C VAL A 80 17.54 13.57 -7.73
N GLY A 81 18.23 14.43 -8.48
CA GLY A 81 19.62 14.27 -8.91
C GLY A 81 20.66 14.73 -7.91
#